data_AF-A0A2G2LL72-F1
#
_entry.id   AF-A0A2G2LL72-F1
#
_cell.length_a   1.000
_cell.length_b   1.000
_cell.length_c   1.000
_cell.angle_alpha   90.00
_cell.angle_beta   90.00
_cell.angle_gamma   90.00
#
_symmetry.space_group_name_H-M   'P 1'
#
loop_
_entity.id
_entity.type
_entity.pdbx_description
1 polymer ?
#
loop_
_entity_poly.entity_id
_entity_poly.type
_entity_poly.pdbx_seq_one_letter_code
_entity_poly.pdbx_strand_id
1 'polypeptide(L)' 'MTMQTRLESVVEAIANIGTGMIVSFILGMLVYPLFGFDVSPGQNLWIVIIFTIVSFARSYAWRRWFNGRLVQRLAK' A
#
# COMPACT_ATOMS: atom_id res chain seq x y z
N MET A 1 -7.76 -26.57 -5.16
CA MET A 1 -7.26 -25.21 -4.86
C MET A 1 -6.50 -25.30 -3.55
N THR A 2 -5.17 -25.26 -3.60
CA THR A 2 -4.33 -25.21 -2.40
C THR A 2 -4.60 -23.89 -1.68
N MET A 3 -5.02 -23.95 -0.41
CA MET A 3 -5.15 -22.74 0.39
C MET A 3 -3.76 -22.16 0.66
N GLN A 4 -3.61 -20.86 0.41
CA GLN A 4 -2.41 -20.11 0.77
C GLN A 4 -2.17 -20.17 2.28
N THR A 5 -0.94 -20.43 2.68
CA THR A 5 -0.53 -20.43 4.09
C THR A 5 -0.43 -19.00 4.62
N ARG A 6 -0.51 -18.84 5.95
CA ARG A 6 -0.36 -17.51 6.58
C ARG A 6 0.98 -16.85 6.28
N LEU A 7 2.04 -17.65 6.14
CA LEU A 7 3.39 -17.16 5.86
C LEU A 7 3.49 -16.65 4.42
N GLU A 8 2.93 -17.38 3.45
CA GLU A 8 2.87 -16.93 2.05
C GLU A 8 2.10 -15.62 1.90
N SER A 9 0.97 -15.48 2.61
CA SER A 9 0.18 -14.24 2.57
C SER A 9 0.94 -13.02 3.14
N VAL A 10 1.74 -13.22 4.20
CA VAL A 10 2.60 -12.17 4.76
C VAL A 10 3.71 -11.81 3.78
N VAL A 11 4.38 -12.80 3.18
CA VAL A 11 5.44 -12.57 2.19
C VAL A 11 4.90 -11.83 0.97
N GLU A 12 3.73 -12.23 0.46
CA GLU A 12 3.06 -11.55 -0.65
C GLU A 12 2.73 -10.08 -0.31
N ALA A 13 2.19 -9.83 0.89
CA ALA A 13 1.88 -8.48 1.33
C ALA A 13 3.15 -7.59 1.43
N ILE A 14 4.25 -8.13 1.96
CA ILE A 14 5.54 -7.43 2.05
C ILE A 14 6.10 -7.16 0.65
N ALA A 15 6.08 -8.16 -0.23
CA ALA A 15 6.55 -8.01 -1.61
C ALA A 15 5.75 -6.93 -2.35
N ASN A 16 4.42 -6.91 -2.20
CA ASN A 16 3.55 -5.93 -2.81
C ASN A 16 3.82 -4.50 -2.28
N ILE A 17 3.96 -4.34 -0.96
CA ILE A 17 4.28 -3.05 -0.35
C ILE A 17 5.69 -2.59 -0.78
N GLY A 18 6.69 -3.47 -0.71
CA GLY A 18 8.07 -3.15 -1.04
C GLY A 18 8.26 -2.77 -2.51
N THR A 19 7.70 -3.55 -3.43
CA THR A 19 7.74 -3.22 -4.87
C THR A 19 6.99 -1.92 -5.16
N GLY A 20 5.82 -1.71 -4.55
CA GLY A 20 5.08 -0.45 -4.64
C GLY A 20 5.87 0.76 -4.16
N MET A 21 6.60 0.63 -3.05
CA MET A 21 7.47 1.69 -2.52
C MET A 21 8.62 2.02 -3.47
N ILE A 22 9.32 1.00 -3.99
CA ILE A 22 10.45 1.19 -4.93
C ILE A 22 9.96 1.90 -6.20
N VAL A 23 8.87 1.40 -6.80
CA VAL A 23 8.30 2.00 -8.00
C VAL A 23 7.84 3.43 -7.74
N SER A 24 7.15 3.68 -6.62
CA SER A 24 6.69 5.04 -6.26
C SER A 24 7.84 6.00 -6.05
N PHE A 25 8.94 5.55 -5.44
CA PHE A 25 10.13 6.37 -5.24
C PHE A 25 10.79 6.73 -6.57
N ILE A 26 11.01 5.76 -7.45
CA ILE A 26 11.59 6.00 -8.78
C ILE A 26 10.71 6.94 -9.59
N LEU A 27 9.39 6.69 -9.62
CA LEU A 27 8.45 7.57 -10.30
C LEU A 27 8.47 8.97 -9.70
N GLY A 28 8.49 9.14 -8.38
CA GLY A 28 8.59 10.45 -7.74
C GLY A 28 9.82 11.24 -8.23
N MET A 29 10.99 10.60 -8.27
CA MET A 29 12.22 11.25 -8.75
C MET A 29 12.13 11.67 -10.23
N LEU A 30 11.45 10.89 -11.07
CA LEU A 30 11.30 11.18 -12.50
C LEU A 30 10.19 12.19 -12.77
N VAL A 31 9.08 12.10 -12.03
CA VAL A 31 7.84 12.81 -12.31
C VAL A 31 7.84 14.19 -11.66
N TYR A 32 8.33 14.33 -10.42
CA TYR A 32 8.34 15.63 -9.73
C TYR A 32 9.04 16.75 -10.53
N PRO A 33 10.21 16.52 -11.15
CA PRO A 33 10.85 17.54 -11.98
C PRO A 33 10.03 17.94 -13.22
N LEU A 34 9.28 17.00 -13.81
CA LEU A 34 8.42 17.28 -14.97
C LEU A 34 7.29 18.26 -14.64
N PHE A 35 6.91 18.35 -13.37
CA PHE A 35 5.90 19.29 -12.86
C PHE A 35 6.51 20.51 -12.16
N GLY A 36 7.83 20.70 -12.25
CA GLY A 36 8.53 21.83 -11.64
C GLY A 36 8.69 21.74 -10.12
N PHE A 37 8.51 20.55 -9.52
CA PHE A 37 8.78 20.34 -8.10
C PHE A 37 10.25 19.97 -7.87
N ASP A 38 10.94 20.79 -7.07
CA ASP A 38 12.29 20.48 -6.61
C ASP A 38 12.23 19.67 -5.31
N VAL A 39 11.97 18.37 -5.44
CA VAL A 39 11.86 17.44 -4.32
C VAL A 39 13.17 16.68 -4.17
N SER A 40 13.86 16.87 -3.04
CA SER A 40 15.04 16.10 -2.71
C SER A 40 14.71 14.60 -2.56
N PRO A 41 15.67 13.68 -2.79
CA PRO A 41 15.46 12.25 -2.57
C PRO A 41 14.96 11.92 -1.16
N GLY A 42 15.44 12.64 -0.14
CA GLY A 42 14.98 12.46 1.24
C GLY A 42 13.50 12.84 1.44
N GLN A 43 13.05 13.95 0.84
CA GLN A 43 11.63 14.33 0.86
C GLN A 43 10.77 13.32 0.11
N ASN A 44 11.19 12.87 -1.07
CA ASN A 44 10.47 11.84 -1.84
C ASN A 44 10.33 10.53 -1.05
N LEU A 45 11.39 10.11 -0.34
CA LEU A 45 11.34 8.92 0.52
C LEU A 45 10.26 9.05 1.60
N TRP A 46 10.21 10.20 2.29
CA TRP A 46 9.18 10.47 3.29
C TRP A 46 7.77 10.50 2.70
N ILE A 47 7.59 11.09 1.51
CA ILE A 47 6.31 11.08 0.80
C ILE A 47 5.87 9.63 0.54
N VAL A 48 6.74 8.81 -0.03
CA VAL A 48 6.46 7.39 -0.30
C VAL A 48 6.08 6.63 0.97
N ILE A 49 6.83 6.82 2.07
CA ILE A 49 6.54 6.17 3.36
C ILE A 49 5.16 6.55 3.89
N ILE A 50 4.86 7.85 3.95
CA ILE A 50 3.59 8.36 4.49
C ILE A 50 2.41 7.83 3.66
N PHE A 51 2.48 7.96 2.33
CA PHE A 51 1.42 7.48 1.44
C PHE A 51 1.24 5.96 1.53
N THR A 52 2.33 5.20 1.70
CA THR A 52 2.28 3.75 1.88
C THR A 52 1.54 3.37 3.16
N ILE A 53 1.90 4.00 4.29
CA ILE A 53 1.25 3.76 5.59
C ILE A 53 -0.24 4.11 5.52
N VAL A 54 -0.58 5.28 4.97
CA VAL A 54 -1.98 5.73 4.83
C VAL A 54 -2.77 4.77 3.94
N SER A 55 -2.20 4.32 2.82
CA SER A 55 -2.85 3.39 1.89
C SER A 55 -3.08 2.02 2.53
N PHE A 56 -2.11 1.54 3.31
CA PHE A 56 -2.23 0.30 4.07
C PHE A 56 -3.33 0.41 5.14
N ALA A 57 -3.31 1.48 5.94
CA ALA A 57 -4.31 1.74 6.97
C ALA A 57 -5.73 1.83 6.38
N ARG A 58 -5.91 2.56 5.28
CA ARG A 58 -7.18 2.63 4.54
C ARG A 58 -7.65 1.25 4.08
N SER A 59 -6.76 0.45 3.51
CA SER A 59 -7.09 -0.89 3.03
C SER A 59 -7.48 -1.84 4.17
N TYR A 60 -6.82 -1.72 5.33
CA TYR A 60 -7.18 -2.47 6.53
C TYR A 60 -8.55 -2.03 7.08
N ALA A 61 -8.80 -0.72 7.15
CA ALA A 61 -10.08 -0.16 7.60
C ALA A 61 -11.26 -0.67 6.76
N TRP A 62 -11.11 -0.65 5.42
CA TRP A 62 -12.12 -1.22 4.52
C TRP A 62 -12.33 -2.71 4.73
N ARG A 63 -11.25 -3.51 4.78
CA ARG A 63 -11.33 -4.95 5.08
C ARG A 63 -12.10 -5.21 6.38
N ARG A 64 -11.80 -4.45 7.45
CA ARG A 64 -12.46 -4.61 8.73
C ARG A 64 -13.93 -4.17 8.70
N TRP A 65 -14.26 -3.10 7.97
CA TRP A 65 -15.63 -2.63 7.80
C TRP A 65 -16.49 -3.64 7.04
N PHE A 66 -16.02 -4.15 5.90
CA PHE A 66 -16.73 -5.15 5.11
C PHE A 66 -16.86 -6.49 5.86
N ASN A 67 -15.79 -7.00 6.47
CA ASN A 67 -15.87 -8.25 7.24
C ASN A 67 -16.69 -8.10 8.52
N GLY A 68 -16.68 -6.92 9.15
CA GLY A 68 -17.41 -6.65 10.39
C GLY A 68 -18.88 -6.32 10.19
N ARG A 69 -19.28 -5.73 9.05
CA ARG A 69 -20.66 -5.24 8.84
C ARG A 69 -21.36 -5.81 7.61
N LEU A 70 -20.64 -6.14 6.53
CA LEU A 70 -21.24 -6.59 5.26
C LEU A 70 -21.43 -8.11 5.24
N VAL A 71 -20.39 -8.88 5.57
CA VAL A 71 -20.45 -10.36 5.55
C VAL A 71 -21.44 -10.89 6.60
N GLN A 72 -21.52 -10.26 7.77
CA GLN A 72 -22.51 -10.65 8.80
C GLN A 72 -23.96 -10.31 8.42
N ARG A 73 -24.19 -9.34 7.53
CA ARG A 73 -25.54 -8.97 7.06
C ARG A 73 -26.03 -9.83 5.89
N LEU A 74 -25.12 -10.39 5.10
CA LEU A 74 -25.46 -11.31 3.99
C LEU A 74 -25.64 -12.76 4.46
N ALA A 75 -25.11 -13.10 5.64
CA ALA A 75 -25.26 -14.43 6.24
C ALA A 75 -26.49 -14.56 7.16
N LYS A 76 -27.30 -13.49 7.28
CA LYS A 76 -28.58 -13.46 7.99
C LYS A 76 -29.70 -13.32 6.97
#